data_AF-A0A392S6A6-F1
#
_entry.id   AF-A0A392S6A6-F1
#
_cell.length_a   1.000
_cell.length_b   1.000
_cell.length_c   1.000
_cell.angle_alpha   90.00
_cell.angle_beta   90.00
_cell.angle_gamma   90.00
#
_symmetry.space_group_name_H-M   'P 1'
#
loop_
_entity.id
_entity.type
_entity.pdbx_description
1 polymer ?
#
loop_
_entity_poly.entity_id
_entity_poly.type
_entity_poly.pdbx_seq_one_letter_code
_entity_poly.pdbx_strand_id
1 'polypeptide(L)'
;QQEAPAPVYEDWQLGMAATQYELMQRFDLGMPRYSPQMMAAVQGHMAENPIASHRELYHTQGALTAHFERLRVRIEQYIDAVQQGWSIGDDVLDFTDDEQ
;
A
#
# COMPACT_ATOMS: atom_id res chain seq x y z
N GLN A 1 9.81 -18.41 -33.00
CA GLN A 1 10.10 -17.31 -32.07
C GLN A 1 10.50 -17.98 -30.77
N GLN A 2 11.71 -17.75 -30.28
CA GLN A 2 12.10 -18.21 -28.95
C GLN A 2 11.42 -17.28 -27.94
N GLU A 3 10.45 -17.80 -27.19
CA GLU A 3 9.93 -17.11 -26.00
C GLU A 3 11.10 -16.94 -25.04
N ALA A 4 11.43 -15.69 -24.72
CA ALA A 4 12.36 -15.40 -23.64
C ALA A 4 11.83 -16.05 -22.36
N PRO A 5 12.71 -16.65 -21.51
CA PRO A 5 12.27 -17.25 -20.27
C PRO A 5 11.49 -16.21 -19.46
N ALA A 6 10.34 -16.64 -18.90
CA ALA A 6 9.55 -15.77 -18.05
C ALA A 6 10.42 -15.29 -16.88
N PRO A 7 10.38 -13.98 -16.55
CA PRO A 7 11.13 -13.45 -15.42
C PRO A 7 10.69 -14.15 -14.14
N VAL A 8 11.67 -14.58 -13.35
CA VAL A 8 11.46 -15.10 -12.00
C VAL A 8 11.54 -13.91 -11.05
N TYR A 9 10.53 -13.75 -10.21
CA TYR A 9 10.48 -12.70 -9.19
C TYR A 9 10.71 -13.32 -7.83
N GLU A 10 11.45 -12.62 -6.99
CA GLU A 10 11.64 -13.00 -5.59
C GLU A 10 10.38 -12.67 -4.77
N ASP A 11 10.15 -13.41 -3.69
CA ASP A 11 8.96 -13.26 -2.83
C ASP A 11 8.77 -11.83 -2.32
N TRP A 12 9.85 -11.15 -1.93
CA TRP A 12 9.78 -9.77 -1.44
C TRP A 12 9.37 -8.77 -2.53
N GLN A 13 9.73 -9.02 -3.79
CA GLN A 13 9.33 -8.18 -4.93
C GLN A 13 7.84 -8.33 -5.20
N LEU A 14 7.36 -9.58 -5.17
CA LEU A 14 5.94 -9.89 -5.33
C LEU A 14 5.12 -9.34 -4.17
N GLY A 15 5.63 -9.42 -2.93
CA GLY A 15 4.99 -8.84 -1.75
C GLY A 15 4.83 -7.32 -1.88
N MET A 16 5.90 -6.59 -2.20
CA MET A 16 5.85 -5.14 -2.41
C MET A 16 4.90 -4.75 -3.55
N ALA A 17 4.96 -5.46 -4.67
CA ALA A 17 4.12 -5.19 -5.83
C ALA A 17 2.64 -5.51 -5.58
N ALA A 18 2.35 -6.57 -4.82
CA ALA A 18 1.00 -6.94 -4.39
C ALA A 18 0.42 -5.91 -3.41
N THR A 19 1.20 -5.46 -2.41
CA THR A 19 0.77 -4.39 -1.50
C THR A 19 0.47 -3.11 -2.26
N GLN A 20 1.32 -2.71 -3.21
CA GLN A 20 1.07 -1.54 -4.04
C GLN A 20 -0.17 -1.70 -4.91
N TYR A 21 -0.39 -2.87 -5.52
CA TYR A 21 -1.60 -3.15 -6.29
C TYR A 21 -2.87 -2.98 -5.45
N GLU A 22 -2.88 -3.60 -4.27
CA GLU A 22 -4.02 -3.57 -3.35
C GLU A 22 -4.31 -2.15 -2.86
N LEU A 23 -3.27 -1.39 -2.48
CA LEU A 23 -3.41 0.01 -2.09
C LEU A 23 -4.01 0.85 -3.21
N MET A 24 -3.49 0.71 -4.43
CA MET A 24 -3.99 1.49 -5.58
C MET A 24 -5.45 1.16 -5.90
N GLN A 25 -5.84 -0.12 -5.81
CA GLN A 25 -7.22 -0.54 -6.02
C GLN A 25 -8.16 -0.03 -4.91
N ARG A 26 -7.78 -0.17 -3.63
CA ARG A 26 -8.63 0.20 -2.48
C ARG A 26 -8.88 1.71 -2.38
N PHE A 27 -7.92 2.51 -2.81
CA PHE A 27 -7.98 3.97 -2.73
C PHE A 27 -8.29 4.66 -4.07
N ASP A 28 -8.69 3.89 -5.10
CA ASP A 28 -9.01 4.39 -6.44
C ASP A 28 -7.90 5.28 -7.04
N LEU A 29 -6.64 4.88 -6.84
CA LEU A 29 -5.46 5.60 -7.31
C LEU A 29 -5.05 5.18 -8.74
N GLY A 30 -5.94 4.46 -9.44
CA GLY A 30 -5.67 3.83 -10.73
C GLY A 30 -5.00 2.46 -10.61
N MET A 31 -4.46 1.96 -11.73
CA MET A 31 -3.76 0.67 -11.77
C MET A 31 -2.25 0.86 -11.78
N PRO A 32 -1.48 0.01 -11.06
CA PRO A 32 -0.03 0.05 -11.16
C PRO A 32 0.42 -0.26 -12.58
N ARG A 33 1.47 0.43 -13.04
CA ARG A 33 2.03 0.27 -14.40
C ARG A 33 2.98 -0.92 -14.47
N TYR A 34 2.49 -2.09 -14.10
CA TYR A 34 3.26 -3.32 -14.19
C TYR A 34 3.30 -3.85 -15.63
N SER A 35 4.38 -4.57 -15.96
CA SER A 35 4.40 -5.36 -17.19
C SER A 35 3.33 -6.46 -17.10
N PRO A 36 2.81 -6.98 -18.23
CA PRO A 36 1.84 -8.06 -18.20
C PRO A 36 2.33 -9.29 -17.41
N GLN A 37 3.63 -9.59 -17.49
CA GLN A 37 4.25 -10.71 -16.76
C GLN A 37 4.28 -10.47 -15.24
N MET A 38 4.68 -9.26 -14.81
CA MET A 38 4.63 -8.89 -13.39
C MET A 38 3.20 -8.89 -12.87
N MET A 39 2.24 -8.43 -13.68
CA MET A 39 0.83 -8.41 -13.28
C MET A 39 0.29 -9.84 -13.05
N ALA A 40 0.60 -10.77 -13.95
CA ALA A 40 0.22 -12.17 -13.76
C ALA A 40 0.88 -12.78 -12.51
N ALA A 41 2.17 -12.48 -12.27
CA ALA A 41 2.87 -12.97 -11.09
C ALA A 41 2.30 -12.41 -9.78
N VAL A 42 1.97 -11.12 -9.73
CA VAL A 42 1.30 -10.48 -8.58
C VAL A 42 -0.07 -11.08 -8.32
N GLN A 43 -0.87 -11.32 -9.35
CA GLN A 43 -2.19 -11.96 -9.20
C GLN A 43 -2.08 -13.39 -8.66
N GLY A 44 -1.12 -14.17 -9.16
CA GLY A 44 -0.82 -15.49 -8.64
C GLY A 44 -0.39 -15.44 -7.17
N HIS A 45 0.57 -14.55 -6.85
CA HIS A 45 1.06 -14.35 -5.49
C HIS A 45 -0.06 -13.94 -4.52
N MET A 46 -0.96 -13.04 -4.91
CA MET A 46 -2.10 -12.61 -4.10
C MET A 46 -3.15 -13.71 -3.92
N ALA A 47 -3.28 -14.64 -4.86
CA ALA A 47 -4.17 -15.79 -4.71
C ALA A 47 -3.62 -16.79 -3.68
N GLU A 48 -2.30 -16.93 -3.60
CA GLU A 48 -1.62 -17.79 -2.63
C GLU A 48 -1.47 -17.11 -1.26
N ASN A 49 -1.23 -15.80 -1.25
CA ASN A 49 -0.96 -14.97 -0.08
C ASN A 49 -1.96 -13.80 -0.05
N PRO A 50 -3.24 -14.07 0.32
CA PRO A 50 -4.26 -13.03 0.33
C PRO A 50 -3.89 -11.93 1.32
N ILE A 51 -3.92 -10.69 0.85
CA ILE A 51 -3.73 -9.51 1.69
C ILE A 51 -4.99 -9.32 2.53
N ALA A 52 -4.83 -9.32 3.86
CA ALA A 52 -5.94 -9.15 4.78
C ALA A 52 -6.76 -7.88 4.46
N SER A 53 -8.08 -8.04 4.43
CA SER A 53 -9.02 -6.94 4.33
C SER A 53 -9.00 -6.08 5.59
N HIS A 54 -9.46 -4.83 5.48
CA HIS A 54 -9.63 -3.96 6.65
C HIS A 54 -10.50 -4.60 7.74
N ARG A 55 -11.48 -5.43 7.38
CA ARG A 55 -12.33 -6.12 8.36
C ARG A 55 -11.60 -7.25 9.10
N GLU A 56 -10.63 -7.88 8.44
CA GLU A 56 -9.78 -8.90 9.06
C GLU A 56 -8.71 -8.25 9.95
N LEU A 57 -8.19 -7.08 9.56
CA LEU A 57 -7.21 -6.31 10.33
C LEU A 57 -7.81 -5.57 11.52
N TYR A 58 -9.06 -5.10 11.40
CA TYR A 58 -9.75 -4.31 12.43
C TYR A 58 -11.01 -5.04 12.89
N HIS A 59 -10.91 -5.69 14.06
CA HIS A 59 -12.00 -6.50 14.62
C HIS A 59 -13.20 -5.68 15.14
N THR A 60 -13.05 -4.36 15.26
CA THR A 60 -14.15 -3.46 15.66
C THR A 60 -14.27 -2.29 14.69
N GLN A 61 -15.49 -1.78 14.52
CA GLN A 61 -15.74 -0.56 13.75
C GLN A 61 -14.99 0.63 14.34
N GLY A 62 -14.90 0.73 15.67
CA GLY A 62 -14.16 1.80 16.34
C GLY A 62 -12.67 1.81 15.99
N ALA A 63 -12.03 0.63 15.97
CA ALA A 63 -10.62 0.52 15.57
C ALA A 63 -10.40 0.90 14.10
N LEU A 64 -11.30 0.48 13.21
CA LEU A 64 -11.24 0.84 11.79
C LEU A 64 -11.43 2.35 11.58
N THR A 65 -12.38 2.97 12.28
CA THR A 65 -12.60 4.42 12.24
C THR A 65 -11.37 5.16 12.73
N ALA A 66 -10.83 4.77 13.89
CA ALA A 66 -9.63 5.41 14.46
C ALA A 66 -8.43 5.32 13.50
N HIS A 67 -8.24 4.19 12.82
CA HIS A 67 -7.20 4.05 11.80
C HIS A 67 -7.36 5.07 10.66
N PHE A 68 -8.56 5.20 10.09
CA PHE A 68 -8.79 6.16 9.01
C PHE A 68 -8.73 7.62 9.48
N GLU A 69 -9.11 7.92 10.72
CA GLU A 69 -8.92 9.26 11.30
C GLU A 69 -7.44 9.65 11.39
N ARG A 70 -6.58 8.71 11.82
CA ARG A 70 -5.12 8.93 11.85
C ARG A 70 -4.56 9.12 10.44
N LEU A 71 -4.99 8.31 9.47
CA LEU A 71 -4.60 8.48 8.07
C LEU A 71 -5.00 9.86 7.52
N ARG A 72 -6.22 10.33 7.82
CA ARG A 72 -6.69 11.65 7.38
C ARG A 72 -5.82 12.77 7.93
N VAL A 73 -5.56 12.79 9.25
CA VAL A 73 -4.73 13.83 9.89
C VAL A 73 -3.35 13.89 9.24
N ARG A 74 -2.74 12.74 8.96
CA ARG A 74 -1.42 12.69 8.31
C ARG A 74 -1.43 13.18 6.88
N ILE A 75 -2.47 12.85 6.11
CA ILE A 75 -2.62 13.37 4.75
C ILE A 75 -2.73 14.90 4.78
N GLU A 76 -3.51 15.45 5.72
CA GLU A 76 -3.63 16.91 5.92
C GLU A 76 -2.28 17.54 6.29
N GLN A 77 -1.55 16.96 7.25
CA GLN A 77 -0.20 17.41 7.63
C GLN A 77 0.78 17.39 6.45
N TYR A 78 0.74 16.34 5.62
CA TYR A 78 1.59 16.23 4.45
C TYR A 78 1.23 17.28 3.39
N ILE A 79 -0.07 17.53 3.16
CA ILE A 79 -0.54 18.60 2.27
C ILE A 79 -0.03 19.96 2.74
N ASP A 80 -0.16 20.26 4.04
CA ASP A 80 0.32 21.51 4.63
C ASP A 80 1.84 21.68 4.46
N ALA A 81 2.61 20.62 4.71
CA ALA A 81 4.07 20.64 4.53
C ALA A 81 4.49 20.88 3.07
N VAL A 82 3.79 20.28 2.10
CA VAL A 82 4.01 20.53 0.68
C VAL A 82 3.69 21.99 0.32
N GLN A 83 2.58 22.54 0.83
CA GLN A 83 2.19 23.94 0.59
C GLN A 83 3.17 24.95 1.20
N GLN A 84 3.83 24.59 2.30
CA GLN A 84 4.83 25.43 2.97
C GLN A 84 6.24 25.32 2.34
N GLY A 85 6.38 24.61 1.22
CA GLY A 85 7.65 24.52 0.49
C GLY A 85 8.53 23.35 0.92
N TRP A 86 7.92 22.21 1.27
CA TRP A 86 8.62 20.95 1.64
C TRP A 86 9.34 20.98 2.98
N SER A 87 8.86 21.78 3.94
CA SER A 87 9.31 21.67 5.33
C SER A 87 8.53 20.54 6.03
N ILE A 88 8.89 19.29 5.75
CA ILE A 88 8.38 18.13 6.49
C ILE A 88 9.28 17.97 7.72
N GLY A 89 8.77 18.28 8.91
CA GLY A 89 9.46 17.95 10.15
C GLY A 89 9.44 16.44 10.39
N ASP A 90 10.42 15.92 11.14
CA ASP A 90 10.51 14.50 11.47
C ASP A 90 9.27 14.00 12.25
N ASP A 91 8.54 14.91 12.90
CA ASP A 91 7.27 14.69 13.58
C ASP A 91 6.11 14.29 12.65
N VAL A 92 6.17 14.66 11.37
CA VAL A 92 5.16 14.28 10.36
C VAL A 92 5.32 12.81 9.93
N LEU A 93 6.52 12.25 10.10
CA LEU A 93 6.86 10.86 9.78
C LEU A 93 7.06 10.01 11.04
N ASP A 94 6.71 10.53 12.22
CA ASP A 94 6.77 9.76 13.45
C ASP A 94 5.52 8.87 13.59
N PHE A 95 5.76 7.56 13.54
CA PHE A 95 4.72 6.52 13.60
C PHE A 95 4.60 5.91 15.00
N THR A 96 5.35 6.41 16.00
CA THR A 96 5.40 5.79 17.34
C THR A 96 4.09 5.92 18.13
N ASP A 97 3.25 6.91 17.82
CA ASP A 97 1.92 7.07 18.44
C ASP A 97 0.86 6.07 17.93
N ASP A 98 1.14 5.28 16.88
CA ASP A 98 0.19 4.28 16.35
C ASP A 98 0.18 2.95 17.12
N GLU A 99 1.15 2.71 18.00
CA GLU A 99 1.31 1.44 18.71
C GLU A 99 0.55 1.36 20.05
N GLN A 100 -0.33 2.32 20.37
CA GLN A 100 -1.14 2.31 21.61
C GLN A 100 -2.61 1.94 21.42
#